data_AF-Q4UFY7-F1
#
_entry.id   AF-Q4UFY7-F1
#
_cell.length_a   1.000
_cell.length_b   1.000
_cell.length_c   1.000
_cell.angle_alpha   90.00
_cell.angle_beta   90.00
_cell.angle_gamma   90.00
#
_symmetry.space_group_name_H-M   'P 1'
#
loop_
_entity.id
_entity.type
_entity.pdbx_description
1 polymer ?
#
loop_
_entity_poly.entity_id
_entity_poly.type
_entity_poly.pdbx_seq_one_letter_code
_entity_poly.pdbx_strand_id
1 'polypeptide(L)'
;MLFYYYTLLIFLTLQTLIKSSYSFIFSTHFHLNDLYHNNLYNNLYNNINDKNIYNNSINGGNVHNWCVYATKSKLKAVRKFTRDRPKKTTPAAIYPSPTLYYGNVHDHFGAPPEYLPIPVQDTLDFLRNGRLSELISLLKAGITGSELSKLLSDNSFHEALSKELESIKDISEFQNDDVSNDLYLYFDRVINKPEEYDHYVDKFYTLKRLQSYWAEREQKLYNTTFRQLFSRLRSIAYKMKDAGIPLAEFANPTLWHKYGVFKPVPNCKMVENYLKKHQIAINFDIKKLYFRDENGEIKSNFENFFSKLYKPDDSTHNSTDNSDNSNSNNNSEVEDSYSLHIDKVIGETGFNVDENGRLPEDLVDRIVDDLSDLGVLNHQEPWAINLSKIEELQEQFTTEQSQHAYAIRDFYLSLKFPDYKIETDPYTLESYVNHEYRTKTYERDLLVKYKNWLKSGAPRETFKPMNEKYKHLAIWHSLSKNQRRKLVQKYLKTQTVPVS
;
A
#
# COMPACT_ATOMS: atom_id res chain seq x y z
N MET A 1 -67.17 -21.82 -8.55
CA MET A 1 -66.70 -22.30 -9.86
C MET A 1 -66.73 -21.22 -10.95
N LEU A 2 -67.82 -20.45 -11.14
CA LEU A 2 -67.90 -19.41 -12.19
C LEU A 2 -66.91 -18.23 -12.01
N PHE A 3 -66.60 -17.83 -10.78
CA PHE A 3 -65.65 -16.73 -10.52
C PHE A 3 -64.20 -17.05 -10.94
N TYR A 4 -63.79 -18.32 -10.81
CA TYR A 4 -62.42 -18.75 -11.08
C TYR A 4 -62.14 -18.82 -12.59
N TYR A 5 -63.16 -19.14 -13.39
CA TYR A 5 -63.06 -19.14 -14.85
C TYR A 5 -62.98 -17.73 -15.43
N TYR A 6 -63.69 -16.77 -14.82
CA TYR A 6 -63.66 -15.37 -15.29
C TYR A 6 -62.29 -14.72 -15.07
N THR A 7 -61.65 -14.97 -13.93
CA THR A 7 -60.29 -14.46 -13.64
C THR A 7 -59.23 -15.09 -14.52
N LEU A 8 -59.36 -16.38 -14.85
CA LEU A 8 -58.43 -17.09 -15.75
C LEU A 8 -58.55 -16.59 -17.19
N LEU A 9 -59.77 -16.28 -17.65
CA LEU A 9 -60.01 -15.75 -18.99
C LEU A 9 -59.48 -14.31 -19.15
N ILE A 10 -59.56 -13.49 -18.09
CA ILE A 10 -58.95 -12.15 -18.06
C ILE A 10 -57.43 -12.25 -18.09
N PHE A 11 -56.82 -13.18 -17.35
CA PHE A 11 -55.36 -13.35 -17.37
C PHE A 11 -54.84 -13.83 -18.74
N LEU A 12 -55.55 -14.75 -19.39
CA LEU A 12 -55.19 -15.23 -20.73
C LEU A 12 -55.35 -14.14 -21.81
N THR A 13 -56.39 -13.30 -21.72
CA THR A 13 -56.57 -12.17 -22.64
C THR A 13 -55.54 -11.07 -22.40
N LEU A 14 -55.15 -10.79 -21.14
CA LEU A 14 -54.06 -9.86 -20.84
C LEU A 14 -52.72 -10.35 -21.36
N GLN A 15 -52.42 -11.64 -21.21
CA GLN A 15 -51.12 -12.20 -21.59
C GLN A 15 -50.96 -12.31 -23.12
N THR A 16 -52.05 -12.51 -23.85
CA THR A 16 -52.08 -12.46 -25.32
C THR A 16 -51.97 -11.01 -25.84
N LEU A 17 -52.59 -10.04 -25.17
CA LEU A 17 -52.41 -8.61 -25.47
C LEU A 17 -50.96 -8.17 -25.23
N ILE A 18 -50.36 -8.59 -24.11
CA ILE A 18 -48.96 -8.30 -23.78
C ILE A 18 -48.03 -8.90 -24.85
N LYS A 19 -48.20 -10.17 -25.23
CA LYS A 19 -47.39 -10.78 -26.32
C LYS A 19 -47.57 -10.10 -27.67
N SER A 20 -48.79 -9.69 -28.02
CA SER A 20 -49.08 -8.93 -29.24
C SER A 20 -48.37 -7.57 -29.24
N SER A 21 -48.45 -6.83 -28.14
CA SER A 21 -47.78 -5.54 -27.99
C SER A 21 -46.25 -5.66 -27.98
N TYR A 22 -45.67 -6.69 -27.36
CA TYR A 22 -44.22 -6.92 -27.40
C TYR A 22 -43.72 -7.28 -28.80
N SER A 23 -44.46 -8.09 -29.56
CA SER A 23 -44.11 -8.44 -30.95
C SER A 23 -44.18 -7.22 -31.88
N PHE A 24 -45.20 -6.38 -31.72
CA PHE A 24 -45.36 -5.16 -32.51
C PHE A 24 -44.29 -4.10 -32.18
N ILE A 25 -43.94 -3.94 -30.90
CA ILE A 25 -42.88 -3.02 -30.45
C ILE A 25 -41.51 -3.53 -30.92
N PHE A 26 -41.23 -4.83 -30.87
CA PHE A 26 -39.93 -5.36 -31.30
C PHE A 26 -39.73 -5.27 -32.83
N SER A 27 -40.76 -5.61 -33.60
CA SER A 27 -40.71 -5.57 -35.08
C SER A 27 -40.54 -4.13 -35.60
N THR A 28 -41.26 -3.17 -35.02
CA THR A 28 -41.15 -1.75 -35.39
C THR A 28 -39.82 -1.13 -34.95
N HIS A 29 -39.28 -1.51 -33.79
CA HIS A 29 -37.95 -1.05 -33.37
C HIS A 29 -36.82 -1.62 -34.22
N PHE A 30 -36.92 -2.86 -34.70
CA PHE A 30 -35.89 -3.50 -35.51
C PHE A 30 -35.84 -2.88 -36.92
N HIS A 31 -37.00 -2.69 -37.56
CA HIS A 31 -37.07 -2.08 -38.89
C HIS A 31 -36.67 -0.60 -38.91
N LEU A 32 -36.97 0.15 -37.84
CA LEU A 32 -36.50 1.54 -37.70
C LEU A 32 -34.99 1.61 -37.45
N ASN A 33 -34.40 0.67 -36.71
CA ASN A 33 -32.95 0.67 -36.47
C ASN A 33 -32.13 0.33 -37.73
N ASP A 34 -32.58 -0.61 -38.56
CA ASP A 34 -31.83 -1.00 -39.77
C ASP A 34 -31.84 0.09 -40.87
N LEU A 35 -32.94 0.84 -41.01
CA LEU A 35 -33.03 1.97 -41.94
C LEU A 35 -32.19 3.17 -41.46
N TYR A 36 -32.15 3.42 -40.15
CA TYR A 36 -31.35 4.52 -39.58
C TYR A 36 -29.85 4.20 -39.51
N HIS A 37 -29.46 2.94 -39.29
CA HIS A 37 -28.05 2.55 -39.26
C HIS A 37 -27.38 2.60 -40.63
N ASN A 38 -28.07 2.21 -41.70
CA ASN A 38 -27.53 2.26 -43.05
C ASN A 38 -27.33 3.71 -43.57
N ASN A 39 -28.22 4.64 -43.21
CA ASN A 39 -28.08 6.06 -43.57
C ASN A 39 -26.95 6.77 -42.80
N LEU A 40 -26.63 6.32 -41.58
CA LEU A 40 -25.53 6.85 -40.78
C LEU A 40 -24.18 6.31 -41.25
N TYR A 41 -24.14 5.06 -41.71
CA TYR A 41 -22.94 4.43 -42.29
C TYR A 41 -22.56 5.07 -43.64
N ASN A 42 -23.54 5.27 -44.53
CA ASN A 42 -23.30 5.90 -45.86
C ASN A 42 -22.89 7.38 -45.77
N ASN A 43 -23.41 8.14 -44.79
CA ASN A 43 -22.99 9.53 -44.57
C ASN A 43 -21.58 9.68 -43.97
N LEU A 44 -21.09 8.67 -43.25
CA LEU A 44 -19.73 8.65 -42.71
C LEU A 44 -18.70 8.25 -43.77
N TYR A 45 -19.05 7.38 -44.71
CA TYR A 45 -18.18 6.96 -45.80
C TYR A 45 -17.91 8.10 -46.81
N ASN A 46 -18.94 8.90 -47.14
CA ASN A 46 -18.81 10.01 -48.11
C ASN A 46 -18.01 11.22 -47.56
N ASN A 47 -18.03 11.47 -46.25
CA ASN A 47 -17.32 12.61 -45.63
C ASN A 47 -15.80 12.40 -45.47
N ILE A 48 -15.28 11.19 -45.71
CA ILE A 48 -13.85 10.88 -45.57
C ILE A 48 -13.06 11.20 -46.86
N ASN A 49 -13.74 11.39 -48.00
CA ASN A 49 -13.10 11.65 -49.30
C ASN A 49 -12.81 13.13 -49.63
N ASP A 50 -13.26 14.11 -48.82
CA ASP A 50 -13.06 15.55 -49.07
C ASP A 50 -11.70 16.11 -48.57
N LYS A 51 -10.64 15.29 -48.56
CA LYS A 51 -9.31 15.66 -48.05
C LYS A 51 -8.38 16.38 -49.04
N ASN A 52 -8.90 17.02 -50.09
CA ASN A 52 -8.08 17.65 -51.14
C ASN A 52 -8.06 19.20 -51.15
N ILE A 53 -8.53 19.90 -50.11
CA ILE A 53 -8.71 21.37 -50.19
C ILE A 53 -7.56 22.23 -49.59
N TYR A 54 -6.55 21.65 -48.92
CA TYR A 54 -5.54 22.44 -48.19
C TYR A 54 -4.07 22.23 -48.59
N ASN A 55 -3.74 22.18 -49.88
CA ASN A 55 -2.33 22.05 -50.33
C ASN A 55 -1.81 23.12 -51.30
N ASN A 56 -2.52 24.22 -51.55
CA ASN A 56 -2.04 25.26 -52.48
C ASN A 56 -1.93 26.65 -51.83
N SER A 57 -0.87 26.93 -51.06
CA SER A 57 -0.34 28.31 -50.91
C SER A 57 1.03 28.39 -50.21
N ILE A 58 2.06 27.69 -50.70
CA ILE A 58 3.44 28.07 -50.37
C ILE A 58 4.28 27.95 -51.64
N ASN A 59 4.33 29.03 -52.41
CA ASN A 59 5.38 29.27 -53.40
C ASN A 59 5.95 30.67 -53.18
N GLY A 60 7.27 30.75 -53.28
CA GLY A 60 8.12 31.75 -52.68
C GLY A 60 7.95 33.18 -53.18
N GLY A 61 8.25 34.12 -52.27
CA GLY A 61 8.40 35.53 -52.53
C GLY A 61 8.94 36.20 -51.26
N ASN A 62 10.22 36.57 -51.26
CA ASN A 62 10.86 37.35 -50.21
C ASN A 62 10.15 38.71 -50.07
N VAL A 63 9.51 38.94 -48.92
CA VAL A 63 9.00 40.27 -48.55
C VAL A 63 9.80 40.76 -47.36
N HIS A 64 10.55 41.83 -47.57
CA HIS A 64 11.28 42.56 -46.54
C HIS A 64 10.32 43.00 -45.41
N ASN A 65 10.58 42.51 -44.19
CA ASN A 65 9.81 42.84 -42.99
C ASN A 65 10.18 44.23 -42.46
N TRP A 66 9.68 45.29 -43.09
CA TRP A 66 9.54 46.61 -42.45
C TRP A 66 8.06 46.84 -42.13
N CYS A 67 7.61 46.32 -40.99
CA CYS A 67 6.27 46.58 -40.49
C CYS A 67 6.32 47.83 -39.59
N VAL A 68 5.78 48.95 -40.09
CA VAL A 68 5.60 50.19 -39.32
C VAL A 68 4.76 49.89 -38.08
N TYR A 69 5.34 49.99 -36.88
CA TYR A 69 4.69 49.64 -35.59
C TYR A 69 3.42 50.47 -35.26
N ALA A 70 3.06 51.46 -36.09
CA ALA A 70 1.91 52.34 -35.89
C ALA A 70 0.58 51.82 -36.49
N THR A 71 0.57 50.75 -37.30
CA THR A 71 -0.68 50.22 -37.88
C THR A 71 -1.45 49.26 -36.96
N LYS A 72 -0.82 48.79 -35.86
CA LYS A 72 -1.45 47.87 -34.92
C LYS A 72 -2.18 48.64 -33.83
N SER A 73 -3.50 48.48 -33.77
CA SER A 73 -4.32 49.07 -32.71
C SER A 73 -3.86 48.58 -31.33
N LYS A 74 -3.61 49.51 -30.40
CA LYS A 74 -3.25 49.17 -29.02
C LYS A 74 -4.46 48.55 -28.33
N LEU A 75 -4.27 47.41 -27.66
CA LEU A 75 -5.30 46.83 -26.81
C LEU A 75 -5.51 47.75 -25.60
N LYS A 76 -6.76 48.18 -25.37
CA LYS A 76 -7.17 49.00 -24.22
C LYS A 76 -8.20 48.25 -23.37
N ALA A 77 -8.31 48.63 -22.10
CA ALA A 77 -9.30 48.15 -21.15
C ALA A 77 -9.39 46.61 -21.10
N VAL A 78 -10.60 46.05 -21.24
CA VAL A 78 -10.90 44.62 -21.12
C VAL A 78 -10.05 43.78 -22.07
N ARG A 79 -9.77 44.25 -23.29
CA ARG A 79 -8.93 43.52 -24.26
C ARG A 79 -7.47 43.40 -23.83
N LYS A 80 -6.93 44.41 -23.12
CA LYS A 80 -5.57 44.33 -22.56
C LYS A 80 -5.57 43.38 -21.36
N PHE A 81 -6.56 43.49 -20.48
CA PHE A 81 -6.68 42.64 -19.30
C PHE A 81 -6.89 41.15 -19.66
N THR A 82 -7.72 40.81 -20.65
CA THR A 82 -7.92 39.40 -21.05
C THR A 82 -6.67 38.75 -21.63
N ARG A 83 -5.82 39.55 -22.30
CA ARG A 83 -4.52 39.12 -22.84
C ARG A 83 -3.48 38.97 -21.73
N ASP A 84 -3.31 40.02 -20.92
CA ASP A 84 -2.19 40.14 -19.98
C ASP A 84 -2.53 39.61 -18.57
N ARG A 85 -3.76 39.11 -18.32
CA ARG A 85 -4.10 38.53 -17.01
C ARG A 85 -3.22 37.30 -16.73
N PRO A 86 -2.75 37.13 -15.48
CA PRO A 86 -1.99 35.95 -15.10
C PRO A 86 -2.86 34.69 -15.26
N LYS A 87 -2.29 33.68 -15.89
CA LYS A 87 -2.91 32.36 -16.08
C LYS A 87 -1.87 31.31 -15.73
N LYS A 88 -2.28 30.24 -15.04
CA LYS A 88 -1.44 29.06 -14.89
C LYS A 88 -1.33 28.40 -16.27
N THR A 89 -0.15 28.46 -16.89
CA THR A 89 0.10 27.92 -18.24
C THR A 89 0.74 26.54 -18.21
N THR A 90 1.44 26.21 -17.13
CA THR A 90 2.12 24.92 -16.97
C THR A 90 1.15 23.84 -16.46
N PRO A 91 1.09 22.65 -17.10
CA PRO A 91 0.22 21.56 -16.66
C PRO A 91 0.38 21.19 -15.18
N ALA A 92 1.61 21.24 -14.65
CA ALA A 92 1.89 20.98 -13.23
C ALA A 92 1.24 22.01 -12.28
N ALA A 93 1.17 23.29 -12.67
CA ALA A 93 0.51 24.31 -11.87
C ALA A 93 -1.03 24.32 -12.03
N ILE A 94 -1.53 23.81 -13.17
CA ILE A 94 -2.97 23.65 -13.44
C ILE A 94 -3.54 22.47 -12.64
N TYR A 95 -2.76 21.41 -12.48
CA TYR A 95 -3.14 20.21 -11.74
C TYR A 95 -2.20 19.97 -10.55
N PRO A 96 -2.16 20.87 -9.54
CA PRO A 96 -1.55 20.49 -8.28
C PRO A 96 -2.45 19.37 -7.73
N SER A 97 -1.92 18.14 -7.68
CA SER A 97 -2.57 17.13 -6.84
C SER A 97 -2.59 17.68 -5.42
N PRO A 98 -3.70 17.60 -4.68
CA PRO A 98 -3.68 17.89 -3.26
C PRO A 98 -2.57 17.05 -2.62
N THR A 99 -1.85 17.65 -1.67
CA THR A 99 -0.81 16.95 -0.92
C THR A 99 -1.42 15.69 -0.33
N LEU A 100 -0.86 14.53 -0.68
CA LEU A 100 -1.29 13.24 -0.14
C LEU A 100 -0.75 13.16 1.28
N TYR A 101 -1.57 13.51 2.26
CA TYR A 101 -1.30 13.14 3.65
C TYR A 101 -1.47 11.64 3.80
N TYR A 102 -0.62 11.01 4.61
CA TYR A 102 -0.91 9.67 5.11
C TYR A 102 -2.27 9.73 5.85
N GLY A 103 -3.10 8.70 5.68
CA GLY A 103 -4.35 8.60 6.44
C GLY A 103 -4.05 8.63 7.93
N ASN A 104 -5.01 9.08 8.75
CA ASN A 104 -4.87 8.98 10.20
C ASN A 104 -4.56 7.51 10.54
N VAL A 105 -3.63 7.26 11.47
CA VAL A 105 -3.31 5.88 11.88
C VAL A 105 -4.56 5.16 12.38
N HIS A 106 -5.51 5.91 12.94
CA HIS A 106 -6.83 5.43 13.35
C HIS A 106 -7.78 5.04 12.19
N ASP A 107 -7.53 5.51 10.97
CA ASP A 107 -8.28 5.12 9.76
C ASP A 107 -7.78 3.77 9.18
N HIS A 108 -6.70 3.21 9.71
CA HIS A 108 -6.19 1.91 9.28
C HIS A 108 -7.01 0.76 9.85
N PHE A 109 -7.22 -0.27 9.01
CA PHE A 109 -7.94 -1.47 9.40
C PHE A 109 -7.23 -2.18 10.58
N GLY A 110 -7.90 -2.24 11.73
CA GLY A 110 -7.36 -2.83 12.96
C GLY A 110 -6.67 -1.85 13.90
N ALA A 111 -6.68 -0.54 13.60
CA ALA A 111 -6.35 0.45 14.61
C ALA A 111 -7.36 0.33 15.77
N PRO A 112 -6.91 0.33 17.03
CA PRO A 112 -7.82 0.29 18.16
C PRO A 112 -8.74 1.53 18.10
N PRO A 113 -10.06 1.38 18.30
CA PRO A 113 -10.95 2.52 18.33
C PRO A 113 -10.56 3.44 19.49
N GLU A 114 -10.69 4.76 19.30
CA GLU A 114 -10.37 5.76 20.34
C GLU A 114 -11.15 5.51 21.64
N TYR A 115 -12.36 4.96 21.52
CA TYR A 115 -13.19 4.54 22.65
C TYR A 115 -13.67 3.11 22.41
N LEU A 116 -13.50 2.25 23.41
CA LEU A 116 -14.20 0.97 23.45
C LEU A 116 -15.64 1.23 23.91
N PRO A 117 -16.65 0.89 23.12
CA PRO A 117 -18.03 1.07 23.53
C PRO A 117 -18.31 0.11 24.70
N ILE A 118 -18.85 0.66 25.79
CA ILE A 118 -19.19 -0.08 27.00
C ILE A 118 -20.72 -0.28 26.99
N PRO A 119 -21.23 -1.49 27.29
CA PRO A 119 -22.66 -1.71 27.37
C PRO A 119 -23.27 -0.94 28.54
N VAL A 120 -24.60 -0.80 28.56
CA VAL A 120 -25.28 -0.03 29.61
C VAL A 120 -25.05 -0.65 30.99
N GLN A 121 -25.14 0.18 32.04
CA GLN A 121 -24.86 -0.22 33.41
C GLN A 121 -25.69 -1.44 33.85
N ASP A 122 -26.97 -1.50 33.46
CA ASP A 122 -27.84 -2.63 33.80
C ASP A 122 -27.30 -3.95 33.23
N THR A 123 -26.88 -3.95 31.95
CA THR A 123 -26.22 -5.11 31.34
C THR A 123 -24.87 -5.43 31.98
N LEU A 124 -24.08 -4.44 32.41
CA LEU A 124 -22.84 -4.68 33.15
C LEU A 124 -23.10 -5.39 34.48
N ASP A 125 -24.20 -5.06 35.16
CA ASP A 125 -24.54 -5.66 36.44
C ASP A 125 -24.88 -7.15 36.28
N PHE A 126 -25.58 -7.53 35.20
CA PHE A 126 -25.78 -8.94 34.84
C PHE A 126 -24.47 -9.68 34.55
N LEU A 127 -23.56 -9.04 33.81
CA LEU A 127 -22.25 -9.64 33.49
C LEU A 127 -21.35 -9.83 34.73
N ARG A 128 -21.52 -9.01 35.77
CA ARG A 128 -20.72 -9.06 37.00
C ARG A 128 -21.29 -9.98 38.07
N ASN A 129 -22.61 -9.99 38.24
CA ASN A 129 -23.26 -10.58 39.40
C ASN A 129 -24.13 -11.80 39.08
N GLY A 130 -24.42 -12.07 37.80
CA GLY A 130 -25.28 -13.17 37.34
C GLY A 130 -24.54 -14.49 37.08
N ARG A 131 -25.27 -15.50 36.61
CA ARG A 131 -24.74 -16.78 36.08
C ARG A 131 -23.91 -16.59 34.82
N LEU A 132 -24.15 -15.53 34.06
CA LEU A 132 -23.28 -15.11 32.97
C LEU A 132 -21.84 -14.83 33.44
N SER A 133 -21.64 -14.35 34.68
CA SER A 133 -20.29 -14.17 35.23
C SER A 133 -19.54 -15.50 35.39
N GLU A 134 -20.27 -16.56 35.75
CA GLU A 134 -19.79 -17.92 35.89
C GLU A 134 -19.40 -18.47 34.50
N LEU A 135 -20.25 -18.28 33.48
CA LEU A 135 -19.91 -18.59 32.09
C LEU A 135 -18.67 -17.84 31.60
N ILE A 136 -18.57 -16.53 31.88
CA ILE A 136 -17.40 -15.72 31.53
C ILE A 136 -16.13 -16.25 32.21
N SER A 137 -16.23 -16.71 33.45
CA SER A 137 -15.09 -17.31 34.17
C SER A 137 -14.62 -18.61 33.51
N LEU A 138 -15.55 -19.45 33.05
CA LEU A 138 -15.25 -20.69 32.32
C LEU A 138 -14.60 -20.40 30.96
N LEU A 139 -15.11 -19.39 30.24
CA LEU A 139 -14.51 -18.93 28.98
C LEU A 139 -13.09 -18.39 29.20
N LYS A 140 -12.86 -17.63 30.28
CA LYS A 140 -11.53 -17.14 30.67
C LYS A 140 -10.56 -18.27 31.04
N ALA A 141 -11.06 -19.34 31.65
CA ALA A 141 -10.28 -20.52 31.98
C ALA A 141 -9.87 -21.33 30.74
N GLY A 142 -10.50 -21.09 29.59
CA GLY A 142 -10.17 -21.74 28.31
C GLY A 142 -10.88 -23.08 28.11
N ILE A 143 -12.16 -23.16 28.49
CA ILE A 143 -12.99 -24.34 28.24
C ILE A 143 -13.14 -24.60 26.72
N THR A 144 -13.25 -25.86 26.31
CA THR A 144 -13.56 -26.20 24.91
C THR A 144 -15.07 -26.21 24.65
N GLY A 145 -15.51 -25.99 23.40
CA GLY A 145 -16.94 -26.07 23.05
C GLY A 145 -17.58 -27.42 23.40
N SER A 146 -16.82 -28.51 23.32
CA SER A 146 -17.29 -29.86 23.70
C SER A 146 -17.49 -30.05 25.22
N GLU A 147 -16.68 -29.39 26.04
CA GLU A 147 -16.82 -29.40 27.49
C GLU A 147 -17.95 -28.49 27.94
N LEU A 148 -18.08 -27.33 27.28
CA LEU A 148 -19.19 -26.40 27.51
C LEU A 148 -20.54 -27.03 27.13
N SER A 149 -20.60 -27.76 26.01
CA SER A 149 -21.75 -28.57 25.58
C SER A 149 -22.22 -29.55 26.67
N LYS A 150 -21.27 -30.24 27.31
CA LYS A 150 -21.57 -31.17 28.42
C LYS A 150 -22.08 -30.45 29.66
N LEU A 151 -21.50 -29.30 30.02
CA LEU A 151 -21.96 -28.49 31.16
C LEU A 151 -23.35 -27.89 30.92
N LEU A 152 -23.63 -27.44 29.70
CA LEU A 152 -24.93 -26.88 29.32
C LEU A 152 -26.01 -27.96 29.12
N SER A 153 -25.65 -29.23 29.17
CA SER A 153 -26.63 -30.33 29.21
C SER A 153 -27.42 -30.37 30.53
N ASP A 154 -26.94 -29.67 31.58
CA ASP A 154 -27.67 -29.49 32.82
C ASP A 154 -28.79 -28.44 32.64
N ASN A 155 -30.05 -28.91 32.57
CA ASN A 155 -31.21 -28.05 32.31
C ASN A 155 -31.34 -26.87 33.28
N SER A 156 -30.96 -27.03 34.56
CA SER A 156 -31.09 -25.96 35.56
C SER A 156 -30.13 -24.79 35.31
N PHE A 157 -28.90 -25.07 34.89
CA PHE A 157 -27.89 -24.04 34.58
C PHE A 157 -28.20 -23.36 33.26
N HIS A 158 -28.59 -24.16 32.25
CA HIS A 158 -29.00 -23.64 30.94
C HIS A 158 -30.21 -22.72 31.05
N GLU A 159 -31.29 -23.13 31.73
CA GLU A 159 -32.49 -22.30 31.91
C GLU A 159 -32.20 -20.99 32.65
N ALA A 160 -31.30 -21.00 33.64
CA ALA A 160 -30.92 -19.79 34.35
C ALA A 160 -30.16 -18.81 33.45
N LEU A 161 -29.23 -19.32 32.63
CA LEU A 161 -28.49 -18.53 31.63
C LEU A 161 -29.43 -17.95 30.57
N SER A 162 -30.38 -18.74 30.05
CA SER A 162 -31.34 -18.26 29.06
C SER A 162 -32.19 -17.11 29.59
N LYS A 163 -32.61 -17.15 30.86
CA LYS A 163 -33.39 -16.05 31.49
C LYS A 163 -32.58 -14.77 31.64
N GLU A 164 -31.32 -14.86 32.06
CA GLU A 164 -30.43 -13.69 32.11
C GLU A 164 -30.17 -13.12 30.71
N LEU A 165 -30.03 -13.99 29.72
CA LEU A 165 -29.81 -13.62 28.33
C LEU A 165 -31.04 -12.93 27.71
N GLU A 166 -32.26 -13.42 27.98
CA GLU A 166 -33.50 -12.74 27.63
C GLU A 166 -33.61 -11.36 28.28
N SER A 167 -33.17 -11.23 29.54
CA SER A 167 -33.16 -9.93 30.23
C SER A 167 -32.21 -8.92 29.56
N ILE A 168 -31.03 -9.37 29.08
CA ILE A 168 -30.11 -8.51 28.31
C ILE A 168 -30.72 -8.06 26.99
N LYS A 169 -31.49 -8.94 26.33
CA LYS A 169 -32.21 -8.60 25.10
C LYS A 169 -33.30 -7.54 25.36
N ASP A 170 -34.07 -7.71 26.44
CA ASP A 170 -35.10 -6.74 26.80
C ASP A 170 -34.48 -5.36 27.11
N ILE A 171 -33.31 -5.33 27.76
CA ILE A 171 -32.57 -4.09 28.02
C ILE A 171 -32.05 -3.47 26.72
N SER A 172 -31.49 -4.26 25.81
CA SER A 172 -30.96 -3.75 24.54
C SER A 172 -32.08 -3.17 23.66
N GLU A 173 -33.25 -3.81 23.63
CA GLU A 173 -34.43 -3.32 22.90
C GLU A 173 -35.03 -2.08 23.57
N PHE A 174 -35.09 -2.04 24.91
CA PHE A 174 -35.64 -0.88 25.65
C PHE A 174 -34.75 0.36 25.55
N GLN A 175 -33.43 0.19 25.66
CA GLN A 175 -32.46 1.29 25.68
C GLN A 175 -31.88 1.58 24.30
N ASN A 176 -32.19 0.74 23.31
CA ASN A 176 -31.67 0.80 21.94
C ASN A 176 -30.12 0.85 21.92
N ASP A 177 -29.51 -0.06 22.68
CA ASP A 177 -28.04 -0.20 22.80
C ASP A 177 -27.50 -1.33 21.92
N ASP A 178 -26.72 -0.95 20.92
CA ASP A 178 -26.09 -1.87 19.97
C ASP A 178 -25.10 -2.82 20.68
N VAL A 179 -24.38 -2.35 21.71
CA VAL A 179 -23.36 -3.14 22.40
C VAL A 179 -24.00 -4.28 23.19
N SER A 180 -25.06 -3.97 23.94
CA SER A 180 -25.86 -4.96 24.66
C SER A 180 -26.48 -6.00 23.73
N ASN A 181 -26.95 -5.56 22.55
CA ASN A 181 -27.48 -6.47 21.53
C ASN A 181 -26.39 -7.40 20.95
N ASP A 182 -25.20 -6.88 20.68
CA ASP A 182 -24.06 -7.69 20.22
C ASP A 182 -23.63 -8.72 21.27
N LEU A 183 -23.63 -8.35 22.55
CA LEU A 183 -23.37 -9.26 23.66
C LEU A 183 -24.43 -10.36 23.78
N TYR A 184 -25.70 -10.01 23.65
CA TYR A 184 -26.79 -10.98 23.56
C TYR A 184 -26.54 -11.99 22.43
N LEU A 185 -26.26 -11.52 21.21
CA LEU A 185 -25.99 -12.39 20.06
C LEU A 185 -24.76 -13.27 20.25
N TYR A 186 -23.72 -12.77 20.92
CA TYR A 186 -22.54 -13.54 21.26
C TYR A 186 -22.87 -14.68 22.23
N PHE A 187 -23.49 -14.36 23.37
CA PHE A 187 -23.81 -15.37 24.39
C PHE A 187 -24.88 -16.35 23.91
N ASP A 188 -25.84 -15.92 23.10
CA ASP A 188 -26.88 -16.79 22.52
C ASP A 188 -26.24 -17.90 21.67
N ARG A 189 -25.26 -17.55 20.84
CA ARG A 189 -24.51 -18.51 20.03
C ARG A 189 -23.69 -19.48 20.86
N VAL A 190 -23.05 -18.98 21.92
CA VAL A 190 -22.23 -19.79 22.84
C VAL A 190 -23.10 -20.76 23.64
N ILE A 191 -24.27 -20.33 24.11
CA ILE A 191 -25.17 -21.14 24.95
C ILE A 191 -25.92 -22.16 24.11
N ASN A 192 -26.55 -21.74 23.00
CA ASN A 192 -27.40 -22.64 22.23
C ASN A 192 -26.60 -23.64 21.37
N LYS A 193 -25.41 -23.24 20.92
CA LYS A 193 -24.62 -24.01 19.94
C LYS A 193 -23.10 -23.90 20.17
N PRO A 194 -22.58 -24.32 21.33
CA PRO A 194 -21.17 -24.20 21.66
C PRO A 194 -20.24 -24.94 20.68
N GLU A 195 -20.68 -26.07 20.10
CA GLU A 195 -19.87 -26.87 19.15
C GLU A 195 -19.81 -26.25 17.74
N GLU A 196 -20.90 -25.63 17.27
CA GLU A 196 -20.91 -24.93 15.97
C GLU A 196 -20.07 -23.65 16.04
N TYR A 197 -20.04 -23.02 17.23
CA TYR A 197 -19.34 -21.77 17.49
C TYR A 197 -18.13 -21.92 18.42
N ASP A 198 -17.33 -22.97 18.25
CA ASP A 198 -16.14 -23.24 19.09
C ASP A 198 -15.11 -22.10 19.09
N HIS A 199 -15.11 -21.29 18.02
CA HIS A 199 -14.35 -20.04 17.90
C HIS A 199 -14.88 -18.86 18.74
N TYR A 200 -15.95 -19.00 19.49
CA TYR A 200 -16.31 -18.02 20.53
C TYR A 200 -15.92 -18.50 21.92
N VAL A 201 -15.55 -19.77 22.04
CA VAL A 201 -15.34 -20.48 23.30
C VAL A 201 -13.84 -20.74 23.54
N ASP A 202 -13.17 -21.40 22.60
CA ASP A 202 -11.77 -21.79 22.73
C ASP A 202 -10.81 -20.74 22.13
N LYS A 203 -9.91 -20.24 22.99
CA LYS A 203 -8.83 -19.31 22.63
C LYS A 203 -7.82 -19.94 21.65
N PHE A 204 -7.55 -21.23 21.75
CA PHE A 204 -6.63 -21.90 20.83
C PHE A 204 -7.30 -22.13 19.48
N TYR A 205 -8.55 -22.58 19.46
CA TYR A 205 -9.33 -22.71 18.24
C TYR A 205 -9.49 -21.38 17.50
N THR A 206 -9.78 -20.29 18.21
CA THR A 206 -9.86 -18.94 17.62
C THR A 206 -8.56 -18.53 16.95
N LEU A 207 -7.43 -18.66 17.65
CA LEU A 207 -6.12 -18.34 17.10
C LEU A 207 -5.82 -19.19 15.87
N LYS A 208 -6.11 -20.50 15.91
CA LYS A 208 -5.95 -21.40 14.77
C LYS A 208 -6.82 -21.00 13.58
N ARG A 209 -8.09 -20.65 13.81
CA ARG A 209 -9.02 -20.19 12.77
C ARG A 209 -8.60 -18.84 12.17
N LEU A 210 -8.10 -17.93 13.00
CA LEU A 210 -7.52 -16.68 12.54
C LEU A 210 -6.30 -16.96 11.68
N GLN A 211 -5.37 -17.80 12.13
CA GLN A 211 -4.20 -18.20 11.35
C GLN A 211 -4.59 -18.83 10.01
N SER A 212 -5.59 -19.72 9.97
CA SER A 212 -6.06 -20.29 8.70
C SER A 212 -6.69 -19.24 7.78
N TYR A 213 -7.50 -18.33 8.33
CA TYR A 213 -8.08 -17.22 7.57
C TYR A 213 -7.01 -16.31 6.98
N TRP A 214 -5.99 -15.97 7.79
CA TRP A 214 -4.86 -15.17 7.33
C TRP A 214 -4.05 -15.90 6.25
N ALA A 215 -3.80 -17.20 6.43
CA ALA A 215 -3.11 -18.03 5.45
C ALA A 215 -3.87 -18.09 4.11
N GLU A 216 -5.19 -18.29 4.12
CA GLU A 216 -6.03 -18.26 2.92
C GLU A 216 -5.99 -16.90 2.22
N ARG A 217 -6.06 -15.82 3.00
CA ARG A 217 -6.01 -14.46 2.48
C ARG A 217 -4.65 -14.14 1.86
N GLU A 218 -3.57 -14.53 2.53
CA GLU A 218 -2.22 -14.39 2.00
C GLU A 218 -2.04 -15.21 0.72
N GLN A 219 -2.52 -16.45 0.69
CA GLN A 219 -2.49 -17.29 -0.50
C GLN A 219 -3.28 -16.66 -1.67
N LYS A 220 -4.45 -16.06 -1.39
CA LYS A 220 -5.24 -15.34 -2.40
C LYS A 220 -4.49 -14.13 -2.95
N LEU A 221 -3.90 -13.32 -2.09
CA LEU A 221 -3.07 -12.18 -2.48
C LEU A 221 -1.88 -12.63 -3.32
N TYR A 222 -1.16 -13.66 -2.85
CA TYR A 222 -0.03 -14.27 -3.55
C TYR A 222 -0.43 -14.74 -4.95
N ASN A 223 -1.55 -15.44 -5.07
CA ASN A 223 -2.04 -15.92 -6.36
C ASN A 223 -2.41 -14.78 -7.31
N THR A 224 -3.02 -13.70 -6.80
CA THR A 224 -3.39 -12.54 -7.60
C THR A 224 -2.15 -11.78 -8.09
N THR A 225 -1.18 -11.50 -7.22
CA THR A 225 0.08 -10.84 -7.60
C THR A 225 0.88 -11.73 -8.55
N PHE A 226 0.99 -13.03 -8.28
CA PHE A 226 1.68 -13.99 -9.16
C PHE A 226 1.07 -14.04 -10.57
N ARG A 227 -0.27 -14.00 -10.69
CA ARG A 227 -0.94 -13.92 -12.00
C ARG A 227 -0.60 -12.63 -12.74
N GLN A 228 -0.60 -11.49 -12.04
CA GLN A 228 -0.24 -10.20 -12.62
C GLN A 228 1.23 -10.16 -13.07
N LEU A 229 2.14 -10.63 -12.22
CA LEU A 229 3.57 -10.75 -12.52
C LEU A 229 3.80 -11.64 -13.73
N PHE A 230 3.14 -12.80 -13.79
CA PHE A 230 3.30 -13.70 -14.93
C PHE A 230 2.77 -13.11 -16.24
N SER A 231 1.63 -12.43 -16.22
CA SER A 231 1.11 -11.73 -17.41
C SER A 231 2.07 -10.63 -17.89
N ARG A 232 2.59 -9.84 -16.94
CA ARG A 232 3.59 -8.81 -17.22
C ARG A 232 4.89 -9.41 -17.77
N LEU A 233 5.37 -10.49 -17.18
CA LEU A 233 6.56 -11.22 -17.62
C LEU A 233 6.41 -11.71 -19.05
N ARG A 234 5.26 -12.30 -19.43
CA ARG A 234 4.97 -12.66 -20.82
C ARG A 234 4.96 -11.45 -21.75
N SER A 235 4.33 -10.35 -21.33
CA SER A 235 4.27 -9.12 -22.14
C SER A 235 5.66 -8.54 -22.42
N ILE A 236 6.57 -8.60 -21.45
CA ILE A 236 7.96 -8.13 -21.60
C ILE A 236 8.75 -9.14 -22.43
N ALA A 237 8.59 -10.44 -22.19
CA ALA A 237 9.26 -11.49 -22.96
C ALA A 237 8.99 -11.36 -24.47
N TYR A 238 7.74 -11.06 -24.87
CA TYR A 238 7.44 -10.81 -26.28
C TYR A 238 8.06 -9.53 -26.82
N LYS A 239 8.05 -8.43 -26.05
CA LYS A 239 8.74 -7.20 -26.45
C LYS A 239 10.25 -7.43 -26.65
N MET A 240 10.86 -8.24 -25.79
CA MET A 240 12.27 -8.61 -25.89
C MET A 240 12.54 -9.53 -27.09
N LYS A 241 11.62 -10.46 -27.38
CA LYS A 241 11.66 -11.27 -28.60
C LYS A 241 11.61 -10.39 -29.85
N ASP A 242 10.72 -9.41 -29.87
CA ASP A 242 10.59 -8.46 -30.98
C ASP A 242 11.85 -7.56 -31.11
N ALA A 243 12.57 -7.32 -30.01
CA ALA A 243 13.85 -6.62 -29.97
C ALA A 243 15.08 -7.53 -30.26
N GLY A 244 14.88 -8.82 -30.53
CA GLY A 244 15.94 -9.77 -30.93
C GLY A 244 16.49 -10.66 -29.82
N ILE A 245 16.03 -10.55 -28.57
CA ILE A 245 16.45 -11.44 -27.47
C ILE A 245 15.61 -12.73 -27.49
N PRO A 246 16.23 -13.92 -27.56
CA PRO A 246 15.48 -15.18 -27.56
C PRO A 246 14.74 -15.39 -26.23
N LEU A 247 13.54 -15.98 -26.30
CA LEU A 247 12.70 -16.25 -25.13
C LEU A 247 13.38 -17.14 -24.08
N ALA A 248 14.32 -18.00 -24.50
CA ALA A 248 15.08 -18.85 -23.60
C ALA A 248 16.09 -18.06 -22.74
N GLU A 249 16.72 -17.04 -23.31
CA GLU A 249 17.66 -16.16 -22.60
C GLU A 249 16.92 -15.25 -21.61
N PHE A 250 15.70 -14.84 -21.95
CA PHE A 250 14.81 -14.13 -21.04
C PHE A 250 14.35 -14.99 -19.83
N ALA A 251 14.76 -16.25 -19.70
CA ALA A 251 14.51 -17.03 -18.48
C ALA A 251 15.38 -16.60 -17.28
N ASN A 252 16.41 -15.77 -17.50
CA ASN A 252 17.29 -15.28 -16.44
C ASN A 252 16.57 -14.23 -15.55
N PRO A 253 16.45 -14.43 -14.22
CA PRO A 253 15.83 -13.49 -13.30
C PRO A 253 16.45 -12.09 -13.28
N THR A 254 17.75 -11.97 -13.59
CA THR A 254 18.43 -10.66 -13.66
C THR A 254 17.80 -9.74 -14.70
N LEU A 255 17.35 -10.31 -15.83
CA LEU A 255 16.65 -9.56 -16.88
C LEU A 255 15.25 -9.15 -16.42
N TRP A 256 14.60 -9.93 -15.56
CA TRP A 256 13.27 -9.60 -15.03
C TRP A 256 13.31 -8.37 -14.13
N HIS A 257 14.35 -8.25 -13.31
CA HIS A 257 14.61 -7.06 -12.50
C HIS A 257 14.93 -5.86 -13.39
N LYS A 258 15.88 -6.01 -14.33
CA LYS A 258 16.29 -4.94 -15.26
C LYS A 258 15.12 -4.35 -16.05
N TYR A 259 14.21 -5.19 -16.52
CA TYR A 259 13.05 -4.76 -17.30
C TYR A 259 11.77 -4.55 -16.47
N GLY A 260 11.89 -4.62 -15.15
CA GLY A 260 10.84 -4.24 -14.20
C GLY A 260 9.62 -5.15 -14.23
N VAL A 261 9.80 -6.47 -14.30
CA VAL A 261 8.73 -7.46 -14.10
C VAL A 261 8.11 -7.30 -12.72
N PHE A 262 8.94 -7.08 -11.68
CA PHE A 262 8.50 -6.96 -10.28
C PHE A 262 7.98 -5.59 -9.89
N LYS A 263 7.88 -4.63 -10.81
CA LYS A 263 7.32 -3.28 -10.55
C LYS A 263 5.95 -3.27 -9.82
N PRO A 264 5.03 -4.23 -10.02
CA PRO A 264 3.77 -4.29 -9.28
C PRO A 264 3.91 -4.72 -7.82
N VAL A 265 5.02 -5.36 -7.44
CA VAL A 265 5.32 -5.69 -6.05
C VAL A 265 5.79 -4.41 -5.36
N PRO A 266 5.23 -4.04 -4.21
CA PRO A 266 5.68 -2.86 -3.48
C PRO A 266 7.13 -3.07 -3.03
N ASN A 267 8.08 -2.37 -3.64
CA ASN A 267 9.48 -2.40 -3.23
C ASN A 267 9.59 -1.94 -1.77
N CYS A 268 9.77 -2.89 -0.86
CA CYS A 268 10.05 -2.56 0.53
C CYS A 268 11.55 -2.30 0.67
N LYS A 269 11.94 -1.01 0.64
CA LYS A 269 13.33 -0.60 0.94
C LYS A 269 13.64 -0.62 2.43
N MET A 270 12.85 -1.32 3.25
CA MET A 270 13.02 -1.28 4.70
C MET A 270 14.38 -1.82 5.14
N VAL A 271 14.88 -2.89 4.51
CA VAL A 271 16.22 -3.43 4.80
C VAL A 271 17.31 -2.46 4.38
N GLU A 272 17.26 -1.94 3.15
CA GLU A 272 18.19 -0.90 2.67
C GLU A 272 18.17 0.36 3.57
N ASN A 273 16.97 0.79 3.97
CA ASN A 273 16.78 1.97 4.82
C ASN A 273 17.27 1.69 6.24
N TYR A 274 17.07 0.48 6.77
CA TYR A 274 17.59 0.06 8.07
C TYR A 274 19.11 0.11 8.10
N LEU A 275 19.77 -0.52 7.12
CA LEU A 275 21.23 -0.51 7.01
C LEU A 275 21.79 0.91 6.85
N LYS A 276 21.10 1.76 6.09
CA LYS A 276 21.48 3.18 5.95
C LYS A 276 21.29 3.98 7.24
N LYS A 277 20.21 3.74 7.99
CA LYS A 277 19.96 4.41 9.27
C LYS A 277 21.02 4.07 10.31
N HIS A 278 21.47 2.82 10.31
CA HIS A 278 22.44 2.30 11.27
C HIS A 278 23.89 2.32 10.76
N GLN A 279 24.18 3.06 9.69
CA GLN A 279 25.45 2.98 8.96
C GLN A 279 26.66 3.35 9.84
N ILE A 280 26.54 4.33 10.74
CA ILE A 280 27.61 4.69 11.68
C ILE A 280 27.91 3.56 12.66
N ALA A 281 26.88 2.99 13.28
CA ALA A 281 27.04 1.96 14.29
C ALA A 281 27.42 0.58 13.70
N ILE A 282 27.17 0.36 12.40
CA ILE A 282 27.67 -0.81 11.66
C ILE A 282 29.17 -0.69 11.38
N ASN A 283 29.63 0.50 10.98
CA ASN A 283 31.02 0.69 10.52
C ASN A 283 32.00 1.06 11.64
N PHE A 284 31.51 1.65 12.73
CA PHE A 284 32.32 2.05 13.87
C PHE A 284 31.81 1.44 15.17
N ASP A 285 32.71 1.37 16.14
CA ASP A 285 32.37 0.97 17.50
C ASP A 285 31.52 2.06 18.16
N ILE A 286 30.19 1.87 18.14
CA ILE A 286 29.23 2.89 18.58
C ILE A 286 29.43 3.28 20.04
N LYS A 287 29.98 2.38 20.87
CA LYS A 287 30.33 2.60 22.27
C LYS A 287 31.35 3.73 22.47
N LYS A 288 32.08 4.10 21.42
CA LYS A 288 33.05 5.20 21.40
C LYS A 288 32.47 6.50 20.82
N LEU A 289 31.14 6.59 20.65
CA LEU A 289 30.49 7.82 20.21
C LEU A 289 30.75 8.95 21.19
N TYR A 290 30.60 8.69 22.49
CA TYR A 290 30.95 9.64 23.54
C TYR A 290 32.20 9.18 24.29
N PHE A 291 33.06 10.12 24.66
CA PHE A 291 34.25 9.86 25.45
C PHE A 291 34.55 11.03 26.38
N ARG A 292 35.27 10.76 27.48
CA ARG A 292 35.81 11.81 28.36
C ARG A 292 37.16 12.27 27.82
N ASP A 293 37.32 13.58 27.67
CA ASP A 293 38.59 14.19 27.32
C ASP A 293 39.55 14.24 28.54
N GLU A 294 40.80 14.64 28.33
CA GLU A 294 41.81 14.81 29.39
C GLU A 294 41.35 15.76 30.50
N ASN A 295 40.44 16.69 30.18
CA ASN A 295 39.82 17.64 31.12
C ASN A 295 38.59 17.09 31.85
N GLY A 296 38.18 15.84 31.58
CA GLY A 296 36.99 15.22 32.16
C GLY A 296 35.66 15.59 31.48
N GLU A 297 35.68 16.48 30.49
CA GLU A 297 34.50 16.87 29.70
C GLU A 297 34.10 15.77 28.70
N ILE A 298 32.79 15.58 28.50
CA ILE A 298 32.26 14.59 27.56
C ILE A 298 32.17 15.20 26.16
N LYS A 299 32.86 14.58 25.19
CA LYS A 299 32.85 14.98 23.78
C LYS A 299 32.23 13.90 22.90
N SER A 300 31.67 14.32 21.77
CA SER A 300 31.13 13.44 20.73
C SER A 300 32.15 13.22 19.61
N ASN A 301 32.33 11.96 19.21
CA ASN A 301 33.16 11.52 18.09
C ASN A 301 32.37 11.47 16.77
N PHE A 302 31.14 11.98 16.76
CA PHE A 302 30.23 11.88 15.62
C PHE A 302 30.83 12.47 14.34
N GLU A 303 31.40 13.68 14.39
CA GLU A 303 31.97 14.34 13.20
C GLU A 303 33.11 13.53 12.56
N ASN A 304 33.91 12.83 13.37
CA ASN A 304 34.98 11.95 12.91
C ASN A 304 34.42 10.69 12.25
N PHE A 305 33.38 10.09 12.83
CA PHE A 305 32.69 8.94 12.23
C PHE A 305 32.02 9.32 10.91
N PHE A 306 31.32 10.46 10.89
CA PHE A 306 30.61 10.94 9.72
C PHE A 306 31.57 11.32 8.58
N SER A 307 32.66 12.05 8.89
CA SER A 307 33.68 12.40 7.89
C SER A 307 34.35 11.17 7.29
N LYS A 308 34.74 10.18 8.10
CA LYS A 308 35.33 8.93 7.60
C LYS A 308 34.40 8.12 6.69
N LEU A 309 33.08 8.20 6.88
CA LEU A 309 32.13 7.50 6.03
C LEU A 309 31.84 8.20 4.71
N TYR A 310 31.75 9.53 4.72
CA TYR A 310 31.28 10.31 3.57
C TYR A 310 32.39 11.11 2.87
N LYS A 311 33.60 11.15 3.43
CA LYS A 311 34.81 11.73 2.84
C LYS A 311 36.00 10.75 3.01
N PRO A 312 36.13 9.73 2.16
CA PRO A 312 37.38 8.98 2.11
C PRO A 312 38.48 9.93 1.57
N ASP A 313 39.54 10.15 2.34
CA ASP A 313 40.66 11.02 1.94
C ASP A 313 41.30 10.54 0.62
N ASP A 314 41.26 11.40 -0.40
CA ASP A 314 42.23 11.45 -1.49
C ASP A 314 43.56 11.95 -0.90
N SER A 315 44.35 11.08 -0.24
CA SER A 315 45.84 11.16 -0.12
C SER A 315 46.40 10.37 1.07
N THR A 316 47.20 9.34 0.78
CA THR A 316 48.49 9.12 1.47
C THR A 316 49.41 8.27 0.60
N HIS A 317 50.31 8.96 -0.10
CA HIS A 317 51.62 8.46 -0.51
C HIS A 317 52.66 9.14 0.40
N ASN A 318 53.60 8.34 0.92
CA ASN A 318 54.86 8.68 1.61
C ASN A 318 54.74 9.18 3.07
N SER A 319 55.49 8.67 4.05
CA SER A 319 56.92 8.38 4.01
C SER A 319 57.41 7.43 5.13
N THR A 320 58.43 6.61 4.80
CA THR A 320 59.57 6.08 5.64
C THR A 320 59.24 5.20 6.87
N ASP A 321 59.75 3.97 7.05
CA ASP A 321 61.14 3.52 6.93
C ASP A 321 61.30 2.00 6.64
N ASN A 322 62.51 1.67 6.17
CA ASN A 322 63.03 0.39 5.67
C ASN A 322 63.05 -0.80 6.65
N SER A 323 62.76 -2.02 6.15
CA SER A 323 63.75 -3.11 6.00
C SER A 323 63.13 -4.41 5.45
N ASP A 324 63.85 -5.01 4.48
CA ASP A 324 63.94 -6.45 4.14
C ASP A 324 62.83 -7.16 3.35
N ASN A 325 62.88 -6.95 2.03
CA ASN A 325 63.20 -7.96 1.00
C ASN A 325 62.79 -9.44 1.24
N SER A 326 61.73 -9.90 0.58
CA SER A 326 61.83 -11.07 -0.30
C SER A 326 60.68 -11.12 -1.31
N ASN A 327 61.08 -11.30 -2.56
CA ASN A 327 60.34 -11.31 -3.80
C ASN A 327 59.56 -12.62 -4.01
N SER A 328 58.32 -12.57 -4.53
CA SER A 328 57.87 -13.39 -5.68
C SER A 328 56.34 -13.34 -5.91
N ASN A 329 56.00 -12.72 -7.04
CA ASN A 329 54.95 -13.06 -8.00
C ASN A 329 53.46 -12.85 -7.67
N ASN A 330 52.97 -11.81 -8.35
CA ASN A 330 51.60 -11.57 -8.77
C ASN A 330 50.96 -12.79 -9.45
N ASN A 331 49.72 -13.08 -9.10
CA ASN A 331 48.64 -13.14 -10.08
C ASN A 331 47.30 -12.78 -9.42
N SER A 332 46.55 -11.97 -10.14
CA SER A 332 45.30 -11.32 -9.77
C SER A 332 44.14 -12.29 -9.61
N GLU A 333 43.50 -12.28 -8.45
CA GLU A 333 42.11 -12.70 -8.27
C GLU A 333 41.34 -11.56 -7.61
N VAL A 334 40.37 -11.02 -8.35
CA VAL A 334 39.31 -10.17 -7.82
C VAL A 334 38.30 -11.14 -7.20
N GLU A 335 38.41 -11.37 -5.90
CA GLU A 335 37.34 -11.98 -5.11
C GLU A 335 36.62 -10.91 -4.30
N ASP A 336 35.33 -10.75 -4.61
CA ASP A 336 34.33 -10.12 -3.77
C ASP A 336 34.23 -10.88 -2.44
N SER A 337 35.03 -10.47 -1.46
CA SER A 337 35.00 -11.02 -0.11
C SER A 337 34.06 -10.20 0.77
N TYR A 338 32.82 -10.68 0.91
CA TYR A 338 32.01 -10.41 2.11
C TYR A 338 32.72 -11.07 3.29
N SER A 339 33.59 -10.32 3.97
CA SER A 339 34.29 -10.77 5.16
C SER A 339 33.30 -10.98 6.31
N LEU A 340 33.12 -12.25 6.65
CA LEU A 340 32.57 -12.75 7.91
C LEU A 340 33.29 -12.15 9.13
N HIS A 341 32.54 -12.08 10.22
CA HIS A 341 32.91 -11.56 11.54
C HIS A 341 34.37 -11.81 11.94
N ILE A 342 35.08 -10.71 12.21
CA ILE A 342 36.23 -10.72 13.11
C ILE A 342 35.69 -10.27 14.46
N ASP A 343 35.67 -11.19 15.42
CA ASP A 343 35.42 -10.91 16.84
C ASP A 343 36.40 -9.84 17.32
N LYS A 344 35.95 -8.58 17.36
CA LYS A 344 36.65 -7.52 18.05
C LYS A 344 36.25 -7.54 19.51
N VAL A 345 37.22 -7.94 20.32
CA VAL A 345 37.31 -7.83 21.78
C VAL A 345 36.56 -6.60 22.29
N ILE A 346 35.67 -6.84 23.25
CA ILE A 346 34.85 -5.86 23.97
C ILE A 346 35.78 -4.80 24.56
N GLY A 347 35.81 -3.61 23.94
CA GLY A 347 36.36 -2.42 24.58
C GLY A 347 35.41 -1.98 25.68
N GLU A 348 35.91 -1.91 26.91
CA GLU A 348 35.19 -1.33 28.04
C GLU A 348 34.72 0.08 27.66
N THR A 349 33.40 0.31 27.74
CA THR A 349 32.84 1.65 27.64
C THR A 349 33.35 2.45 28.83
N GLY A 350 33.84 3.68 28.60
CA GLY A 350 34.16 4.62 29.68
C GLY A 350 32.94 5.08 30.50
N PHE A 351 31.78 4.46 30.25
CA PHE A 351 30.50 4.70 30.90
C PHE A 351 29.83 3.35 31.19
N ASN A 352 29.36 3.18 32.42
CA ASN A 352 28.57 2.02 32.83
C ASN A 352 27.24 2.49 33.42
N VAL A 353 26.25 1.61 33.35
CA VAL A 353 24.94 1.84 33.94
C VAL A 353 25.00 1.46 35.42
N ASP A 354 24.43 2.29 36.30
CA ASP A 354 24.39 2.01 37.74
C ASP A 354 23.51 0.78 38.06
N GLU A 355 23.59 0.27 39.29
CA GLU A 355 22.79 -0.88 39.79
C GLU A 355 21.25 -0.70 39.59
N ASN A 356 20.80 0.56 39.45
CA ASN A 356 19.41 0.94 39.21
C ASN A 356 19.05 1.14 37.73
N GLY A 357 19.95 0.83 36.78
CA GLY A 357 19.69 1.01 35.35
C GLY A 357 19.83 2.46 34.86
N ARG A 358 20.49 3.34 35.64
CA ARG A 358 20.63 4.78 35.33
C ARG A 358 21.97 5.09 34.68
N LEU A 359 21.97 6.05 33.75
CA LEU A 359 23.18 6.58 33.13
C LEU A 359 23.76 7.73 33.99
N PRO A 360 25.07 7.98 33.91
CA PRO A 360 25.69 9.14 34.55
C PRO A 360 25.02 10.46 34.16
N GLU A 361 24.75 11.33 35.13
CA GLU A 361 24.02 12.59 34.92
C GLU A 361 24.73 13.49 33.89
N ASP A 362 26.05 13.58 33.93
CA ASP A 362 26.88 14.34 32.99
C ASP A 362 26.74 13.85 31.54
N LEU A 363 26.64 12.54 31.33
CA LEU A 363 26.40 11.95 30.02
C LEU A 363 24.97 12.20 29.53
N VAL A 364 23.99 12.16 30.43
CA VAL A 364 22.59 12.46 30.10
C VAL A 364 22.45 13.91 29.66
N ASP A 365 23.07 14.85 30.39
CA ASP A 365 23.07 16.27 30.03
C ASP A 365 23.68 16.49 28.64
N ARG A 366 24.81 15.85 28.35
CA ARG A 366 25.43 15.93 27.01
C ARG A 366 24.50 15.40 25.91
N ILE A 367 23.85 14.26 26.12
CA ILE A 367 22.91 13.69 25.15
C ILE A 367 21.70 14.61 24.95
N VAL A 368 21.20 15.23 26.02
CA VAL A 368 20.09 16.19 25.97
C VAL A 368 20.48 17.44 25.19
N ASP A 369 21.70 17.95 25.38
CA ASP A 369 22.24 19.08 24.60
C ASP A 369 22.31 18.73 23.11
N ASP A 370 22.93 17.58 22.77
CA ASP A 370 23.05 17.15 21.37
C ASP A 370 21.67 16.90 20.71
N LEU A 371 20.69 16.38 21.45
CA LEU A 371 19.31 16.23 20.95
C LEU A 371 18.56 17.58 20.83
N SER A 372 18.88 18.55 21.68
CA SER A 372 18.33 19.90 21.62
C SER A 372 18.90 20.65 20.41
N ASP A 373 20.20 20.53 20.14
CA ASP A 373 20.88 21.09 18.97
C ASP A 373 20.33 20.50 17.66
N LEU A 374 19.94 19.22 17.67
CA LEU A 374 19.26 18.57 16.55
C LEU A 374 17.80 19.02 16.39
N GLY A 375 17.26 19.81 17.32
CA GLY A 375 15.86 20.28 17.34
C GLY A 375 14.84 19.22 17.73
N VAL A 376 15.30 18.07 18.26
CA VAL A 376 14.44 16.98 18.75
C VAL A 376 13.85 17.34 20.11
N LEU A 377 14.62 18.00 20.95
CA LEU A 377 14.18 18.57 22.23
C LEU A 377 14.14 20.10 22.14
N ASN A 378 13.29 20.72 22.94
CA ASN A 378 13.23 22.18 23.05
C ASN A 378 14.25 22.66 24.09
N HIS A 379 15.12 23.62 23.74
CA HIS A 379 16.08 24.21 24.68
C HIS A 379 15.42 24.84 25.92
N GLN A 380 14.19 25.33 25.81
CA GLN A 380 13.45 25.93 26.94
C GLN A 380 12.71 24.88 27.78
N GLU A 381 12.37 23.74 27.18
CA GLU A 381 11.62 22.64 27.80
C GLU A 381 12.25 21.31 27.37
N PRO A 382 13.36 20.87 27.98
CA PRO A 382 14.14 19.69 27.55
C PRO A 382 13.39 18.35 27.69
N TRP A 383 12.22 18.38 28.31
CA TRP A 383 11.29 17.27 28.49
C TRP A 383 10.20 17.23 27.40
N ALA A 384 10.09 18.28 26.58
CA ALA A 384 9.16 18.37 25.47
C ALA A 384 9.82 17.85 24.18
N ILE A 385 9.23 16.80 23.61
CA ILE A 385 9.72 16.15 22.38
C ILE A 385 9.05 16.78 21.16
N ASN A 386 9.86 17.22 20.20
CA ASN A 386 9.38 17.69 18.91
C ASN A 386 9.15 16.53 17.93
N LEU A 387 7.92 16.01 17.91
CA LEU A 387 7.53 14.91 17.03
C LEU A 387 7.71 15.22 15.54
N SER A 388 7.47 16.47 15.12
CA SER A 388 7.64 16.88 13.71
C SER A 388 9.10 16.75 13.25
N LYS A 389 10.05 17.12 14.11
CA LYS A 389 11.48 16.98 13.82
C LYS A 389 11.89 15.52 13.74
N ILE A 390 11.32 14.66 14.59
CA ILE A 390 11.56 13.21 14.54
C ILE A 390 11.10 12.62 13.21
N GLU A 391 9.91 13.00 12.72
CA GLU A 391 9.40 12.56 11.42
C GLU A 391 10.32 13.02 10.27
N GLU A 392 10.74 14.29 10.27
CA GLU A 392 11.70 14.81 9.28
C GLU A 392 13.02 14.01 9.27
N LEU A 393 13.57 13.71 10.45
CA LEU A 393 14.81 12.94 10.58
C LEU A 393 14.63 11.49 10.10
N GLN A 394 13.45 10.90 10.30
CA GLN A 394 13.12 9.56 9.84
C GLN A 394 12.95 9.48 8.32
N GLU A 395 12.41 10.52 7.69
CA GLU A 395 12.26 10.63 6.24
C GLU A 395 13.59 10.91 5.54
N GLN A 396 14.41 11.82 6.10
CA GLN A 396 15.69 12.26 5.54
C GLN A 396 16.89 11.54 6.17
N PHE A 397 16.77 10.22 6.35
CA PHE A 397 17.72 9.42 7.13
C PHE A 397 19.18 9.41 6.62
N THR A 398 19.47 9.92 5.43
CA THR A 398 20.83 10.06 4.88
C THR A 398 21.51 11.38 5.24
N THR A 399 20.80 12.32 5.88
CA THR A 399 21.38 13.60 6.30
C THR A 399 22.29 13.42 7.52
N GLU A 400 23.24 14.34 7.67
CA GLU A 400 24.14 14.37 8.83
C GLU A 400 23.38 14.42 10.16
N GLN A 401 22.37 15.28 10.26
CA GLN A 401 21.52 15.39 11.46
C GLN A 401 20.80 14.07 11.78
N SER A 402 20.25 13.39 10.77
CA SER A 402 19.59 12.10 10.98
C SER A 402 20.58 11.01 11.39
N GLN A 403 21.75 10.96 10.76
CA GLN A 403 22.81 10.02 11.14
C GLN A 403 23.28 10.27 12.56
N HIS A 404 23.34 11.53 13.01
CA HIS A 404 23.68 11.88 14.39
C HIS A 404 22.61 11.35 15.36
N ALA A 405 21.34 11.60 15.08
CA ALA A 405 20.24 11.10 15.91
C ALA A 405 20.23 9.56 16.02
N TYR A 406 20.47 8.85 14.91
CA TYR A 406 20.55 7.38 14.92
C TYR A 406 21.78 6.87 15.67
N ALA A 407 22.94 7.53 15.55
CA ALA A 407 24.13 7.18 16.31
C ALA A 407 23.90 7.35 17.83
N ILE A 408 23.27 8.45 18.26
CA ILE A 408 22.92 8.69 19.67
C ILE A 408 21.99 7.59 20.19
N ARG A 409 20.97 7.22 19.41
CA ARG A 409 20.05 6.13 19.74
C ARG A 409 20.80 4.80 19.92
N ASP A 410 21.64 4.43 18.96
CA ASP A 410 22.34 3.15 18.97
C ASP A 410 23.38 3.09 20.10
N PHE A 411 24.04 4.21 20.40
CA PHE A 411 24.91 4.35 21.58
C PHE A 411 24.11 4.11 22.87
N TYR A 412 22.99 4.80 23.06
CA TYR A 412 22.14 4.62 24.24
C TYR A 412 21.67 3.16 24.39
N LEU A 413 21.23 2.53 23.31
CA LEU A 413 20.79 1.13 23.33
C LEU A 413 21.94 0.17 23.65
N SER A 414 23.14 0.44 23.14
CA SER A 414 24.33 -0.37 23.43
C SER A 414 24.78 -0.30 24.89
N LEU A 415 24.45 0.78 25.61
CA LEU A 415 24.69 0.92 27.04
C LEU A 415 23.60 0.26 27.87
N LYS A 416 22.33 0.47 27.50
CA LYS A 416 21.18 -0.03 28.27
C LYS A 416 20.99 -1.54 28.16
N PHE A 417 21.31 -2.11 27.00
CA PHE A 417 21.11 -3.53 26.71
C PHE A 417 22.45 -4.15 26.29
N PRO A 418 23.10 -4.95 27.17
CA PRO A 418 24.40 -5.55 26.89
C PRO A 418 24.43 -6.41 25.62
N ASP A 419 23.31 -7.07 25.31
CA ASP A 419 23.14 -7.94 24.13
C ASP A 419 22.73 -7.18 22.87
N TYR A 420 22.64 -5.85 22.92
CA TYR A 420 22.26 -5.05 21.75
C TYR A 420 23.31 -5.19 20.64
N LYS A 421 22.91 -5.82 19.55
CA LYS A 421 23.68 -5.94 18.32
C LYS A 421 22.81 -5.50 17.15
N ILE A 422 23.39 -4.69 16.27
CA ILE A 422 22.74 -4.31 15.02
C ILE A 422 22.85 -5.50 14.08
N GLU A 423 21.70 -5.96 13.58
CA GLU A 423 21.68 -7.06 12.63
C GLU A 423 22.17 -6.55 11.28
N THR A 424 23.28 -7.12 10.79
CA THR A 424 23.90 -6.72 9.53
C THR A 424 23.53 -7.67 8.40
N ASP A 425 23.09 -8.88 8.71
CA ASP A 425 22.73 -9.88 7.72
C ASP A 425 21.45 -9.46 6.97
N PRO A 426 21.53 -9.17 5.66
CA PRO A 426 20.35 -8.83 4.88
C PRO A 426 19.31 -9.95 4.92
N TYR A 427 19.71 -11.22 4.93
CA TYR A 427 18.75 -12.34 4.93
C TYR A 427 17.94 -12.40 6.23
N THR A 428 18.58 -12.19 7.37
CA THR A 428 17.90 -12.11 8.67
C THR A 428 16.97 -10.89 8.73
N LEU A 429 17.42 -9.72 8.26
CA LEU A 429 16.59 -8.52 8.18
C LEU A 429 15.38 -8.69 7.23
N GLU A 430 15.59 -9.29 6.07
CA GLU A 430 14.57 -9.59 5.08
C GLU A 430 13.50 -10.55 5.61
N SER A 431 13.90 -11.49 6.48
CA SER A 431 12.97 -12.42 7.13
C SER A 431 11.94 -11.66 7.99
N TYR A 432 12.35 -10.54 8.60
CA TYR A 432 11.43 -9.68 9.37
C TYR A 432 10.53 -8.81 8.50
N VAL A 433 10.94 -8.51 7.26
CA VAL A 433 10.24 -7.60 6.35
C VAL A 433 9.34 -8.35 5.36
N ASN A 434 9.48 -9.68 5.22
CA ASN A 434 8.75 -10.56 4.30
C ASN A 434 8.86 -10.21 2.80
N HIS A 435 9.51 -9.11 2.43
CA HIS A 435 9.50 -8.61 1.05
C HIS A 435 10.45 -9.39 0.13
N GLU A 436 11.71 -9.53 0.51
CA GLU A 436 12.69 -10.22 -0.34
C GLU A 436 12.48 -11.74 -0.37
N TYR A 437 12.03 -12.31 0.75
CA TYR A 437 11.53 -13.68 0.76
C TYR A 437 10.40 -13.87 -0.27
N ARG A 438 9.45 -12.92 -0.35
CA ARG A 438 8.37 -12.98 -1.34
C ARG A 438 8.87 -12.79 -2.77
N THR A 439 9.81 -11.89 -3.04
CA THR A 439 10.36 -11.72 -4.40
C THR A 439 11.15 -12.95 -4.85
N LYS A 440 12.02 -13.52 -4.01
CA LYS A 440 12.76 -14.76 -4.29
C LYS A 440 11.81 -15.95 -4.50
N THR A 441 10.73 -16.02 -3.72
CA THR A 441 9.66 -17.03 -3.90
C THR A 441 8.94 -16.84 -5.23
N TYR A 442 8.57 -15.61 -5.58
CA TYR A 442 7.96 -15.30 -6.89
C TYR A 442 8.91 -15.63 -8.03
N GLU A 443 10.20 -15.32 -7.93
CA GLU A 443 11.20 -15.65 -8.95
C GLU A 443 11.23 -17.16 -9.22
N ARG A 444 11.35 -17.97 -8.17
CA ARG A 444 11.38 -19.43 -8.28
C ARG A 444 10.13 -19.97 -8.96
N ASP A 445 8.95 -19.55 -8.49
CA ASP A 445 7.68 -20.06 -8.99
C ASP A 445 7.38 -19.52 -10.41
N LEU A 446 7.77 -18.28 -10.71
CA LEU A 446 7.65 -17.69 -12.05
C LEU A 446 8.56 -18.41 -13.04
N LEU A 447 9.76 -18.80 -12.62
CA LEU A 447 10.69 -19.56 -13.44
C LEU A 447 10.13 -20.93 -13.81
N VAL A 448 9.56 -21.65 -12.85
CA VAL A 448 8.87 -22.93 -13.11
C VAL A 448 7.73 -22.72 -14.11
N LYS A 449 6.89 -21.71 -13.88
CA LYS A 449 5.75 -21.39 -14.75
C LYS A 449 6.17 -20.91 -16.14
N TYR A 450 7.25 -20.14 -16.23
CA TYR A 450 7.81 -19.64 -17.48
C TYR A 450 8.39 -20.79 -18.31
N LYS A 451 9.17 -21.68 -17.70
CA LYS A 451 9.67 -22.89 -18.38
C LYS A 451 8.53 -23.76 -18.90
N ASN A 452 7.47 -23.96 -18.10
CA ASN A 452 6.29 -24.70 -18.55
C ASN A 452 5.56 -23.99 -19.71
N TRP A 453 5.49 -22.67 -19.68
CA TRP A 453 4.93 -21.88 -20.78
C TRP A 453 5.78 -21.95 -22.06
N LEU A 454 7.11 -21.92 -21.95
CA LEU A 454 8.01 -22.15 -23.08
C LEU A 454 7.81 -23.55 -23.68
N LYS A 455 7.70 -24.59 -22.84
CA LYS A 455 7.40 -25.96 -23.27
C LYS A 455 6.07 -26.07 -24.02
N SER A 456 5.07 -25.26 -23.64
CA SER A 456 3.77 -25.19 -24.33
C SER A 456 3.80 -24.44 -25.67
N GLY A 457 4.97 -24.06 -26.18
CA GLY A 457 5.11 -23.30 -27.42
C GLY A 457 4.93 -21.79 -27.25
N ALA A 458 4.99 -21.28 -26.01
CA ALA A 458 4.83 -19.88 -25.66
C ALA A 458 3.64 -19.22 -26.39
N PRO A 459 2.38 -19.65 -26.11
CA PRO A 459 1.20 -19.06 -26.74
C PRO A 459 1.01 -17.60 -26.28
N ARG A 460 0.67 -16.73 -27.25
CA ARG A 460 0.32 -15.32 -26.97
C ARG A 460 -0.97 -15.27 -26.17
N GLU A 461 -1.08 -14.29 -25.28
CA GLU A 461 -2.35 -14.00 -24.61
C GLU A 461 -3.39 -13.66 -25.68
N THR A 462 -4.41 -14.50 -25.84
CA THR A 462 -5.60 -14.13 -26.58
C THR A 462 -6.32 -13.06 -25.76
N PHE A 463 -6.54 -11.88 -26.34
CA PHE A 463 -7.37 -10.87 -25.70
C PHE A 463 -8.72 -11.50 -25.41
N LYS A 464 -9.09 -11.61 -24.13
CA LYS A 464 -10.47 -11.97 -23.77
C LYS A 464 -11.37 -10.97 -24.47
N PRO A 465 -12.36 -11.41 -25.26
CA PRO A 465 -13.28 -10.47 -25.90
C PRO A 465 -13.90 -9.60 -24.82
N MET A 466 -13.85 -8.28 -25.02
CA MET A 466 -14.31 -7.33 -24.03
C MET A 466 -15.82 -7.55 -23.82
N ASN A 467 -16.22 -7.74 -22.56
CA ASN A 467 -17.61 -8.01 -22.18
C ASN A 467 -18.53 -6.94 -22.81
N GLU A 468 -19.60 -7.35 -23.47
CA GLU A 468 -20.45 -6.49 -24.32
C GLU A 468 -20.92 -5.23 -23.56
N LYS A 469 -21.21 -5.38 -22.27
CA LYS A 469 -21.57 -4.29 -21.35
C LYS A 469 -20.57 -3.12 -21.36
N TYR A 470 -19.27 -3.39 -21.50
CA TYR A 470 -18.22 -2.37 -21.47
C TYR A 470 -17.75 -1.95 -22.87
N LYS A 471 -18.19 -2.63 -23.94
CA LYS A 471 -17.85 -2.31 -25.33
C LYS A 471 -18.26 -0.90 -25.72
N HIS A 472 -19.47 -0.50 -25.33
CA HIS A 472 -19.98 0.85 -25.57
C HIS A 472 -19.21 1.94 -24.81
N LEU A 473 -18.78 1.66 -23.58
CA LEU A 473 -17.96 2.60 -22.79
C LEU A 473 -16.58 2.78 -23.39
N ALA A 474 -15.92 1.71 -23.84
CA ALA A 474 -14.62 1.85 -24.50
C ALA A 474 -14.72 2.60 -25.85
N ILE A 475 -15.76 2.34 -26.64
CA ILE A 475 -16.06 3.12 -27.85
C ILE A 475 -16.33 4.59 -27.48
N TRP A 476 -17.07 4.86 -26.41
CA TRP A 476 -17.31 6.21 -25.93
C TRP A 476 -16.02 6.92 -25.52
N HIS A 477 -15.11 6.22 -24.83
CA HIS A 477 -13.84 6.77 -24.38
C HIS A 477 -12.82 6.96 -25.51
N SER A 478 -12.88 6.15 -26.58
CA SER A 478 -12.03 6.31 -27.76
C SER A 478 -12.42 7.52 -28.63
N LEU A 479 -13.65 8.03 -28.49
CA LEU A 479 -14.09 9.23 -29.18
C LEU A 479 -13.48 10.51 -28.56
N SER A 480 -13.14 11.46 -29.43
CA SER A 480 -12.69 12.79 -29.00
C SER A 480 -13.76 13.53 -28.19
N LYS A 481 -13.34 14.46 -27.33
CA LYS A 481 -14.26 15.26 -26.49
C LYS A 481 -15.34 15.99 -27.31
N ASN A 482 -15.01 16.42 -28.53
CA ASN A 482 -15.93 17.08 -29.45
C ASN A 482 -16.94 16.10 -30.07
N GLN A 483 -16.51 14.89 -30.42
CA GLN A 483 -17.42 13.84 -30.93
C GLN A 483 -18.41 13.39 -29.86
N ARG A 484 -17.94 13.18 -28.61
CA ARG A 484 -18.81 12.88 -27.47
C ARG A 484 -19.86 13.97 -27.27
N ARG A 485 -19.45 15.25 -27.23
CA ARG A 485 -20.37 16.39 -27.12
C ARG A 485 -21.40 16.43 -28.24
N LYS A 486 -20.98 16.23 -29.50
CA LYS A 486 -21.90 16.18 -30.65
C LYS A 486 -22.90 15.03 -30.53
N LEU A 487 -22.48 13.86 -30.07
CA LEU A 487 -23.38 12.72 -29.85
C LEU A 487 -24.37 12.97 -28.72
N VAL A 488 -23.93 13.53 -27.59
CA VAL A 488 -24.84 13.94 -26.49
C VAL A 488 -25.83 14.98 -26.99
N GLN A 489 -25.38 16.00 -27.73
CA GLN A 489 -26.26 17.03 -28.29
C GLN A 489 -27.26 16.46 -29.30
N LYS A 490 -26.84 15.50 -30.13
CA LYS A 490 -27.76 14.78 -31.04
C LYS A 490 -28.82 14.00 -30.24
N TYR A 491 -28.40 13.28 -29.21
CA TYR A 491 -29.30 12.49 -28.36
C TYR A 491 -30.31 13.37 -27.59
N LEU A 492 -29.84 14.46 -26.98
CA LEU A 492 -30.72 15.41 -26.29
C LEU A 492 -31.71 16.05 -27.27
N LYS A 493 -31.24 16.45 -28.46
CA LYS A 493 -32.12 17.00 -29.50
C LYS A 493 -33.19 16.00 -29.92
N THR A 494 -32.86 14.71 -30.09
CA THR A 494 -33.83 13.68 -30.45
C THR A 494 -34.86 13.40 -29.36
N GLN A 495 -34.55 13.63 -28.07
CA GLN A 495 -35.54 13.52 -26.99
C GLN A 495 -36.45 14.75 -26.86
N THR A 496 -35.97 15.92 -27.29
CA THR A 496 -36.72 17.19 -27.18
C THR A 496 -37.61 17.50 -28.37
N VAL A 497 -37.55 16.73 -29.46
CA VAL A 497 -38.52 16.88 -30.55
C VAL A 497 -39.76 16.08 -30.15
N PRO A 498 -40.92 16.71 -29.89
CA PRO A 498 -42.16 15.98 -29.70
C PRO A 498 -42.44 15.20 -30.97
N VAL A 499 -42.74 13.91 -30.82
CA VAL A 499 -43.23 13.07 -31.91
C VAL A 499 -44.56 13.68 -32.36
N SER A 500 -44.55 14.33 -33.52
CA SER A 500 -45.74 14.83 -34.22
C SER A 500 -46.45 13.70 -34.94
#